data_AF-A0A9E2UBJ7-F1
#
_entry.id   AF-A0A9E2UBJ7-F1
#
_cell.length_a   1.000
_cell.length_b   1.000
_cell.length_c   1.000
_cell.angle_alpha   90.00
_cell.angle_beta   90.00
_cell.angle_gamma   90.00
#
_symmetry.space_group_name_H-M   'P 1'
#
loop_
_entity.id
_entity.type
_entity.pdbx_description
1 polymer ?
#
loop_
_entity_poly.entity_id
_entity_poly.type
_entity_poly.pdbx_seq_one_letter_code
_entity_poly.pdbx_strand_id
1 'polypeptide(L)'
;MPELSEVEIFTDGACRGNPGPGGWAAILRYRTTEKELSGFDPDTTNNRMEMAAAIAGLEALKRPCRVRLYSDSQYLRDGIT
;
A
#
# COMPACT_ATOMS: atom_id res chain seq x y z
N MET A 1 -8.12 -10.23 25.16
CA MET A 1 -7.53 -10.26 23.80
C MET A 1 -6.16 -9.63 23.90
N PRO A 2 -5.10 -10.21 23.30
CA PRO A 2 -3.78 -9.57 23.32
C PRO A 2 -3.86 -8.20 22.65
N GLU A 3 -3.10 -7.24 23.17
CA GLU A 3 -2.97 -5.91 22.58
C GLU A 3 -2.35 -6.04 21.18
N LEU A 4 -3.05 -5.56 20.16
CA LEU A 4 -2.56 -5.59 18.78
C LEU A 4 -1.48 -4.52 18.60
N SER A 5 -0.40 -4.88 17.91
CA SER A 5 0.64 -3.90 17.55
C SER A 5 0.08 -2.87 16.57
N GLU A 6 0.30 -1.58 16.84
CA GLU A 6 -0.03 -0.50 15.90
C GLU A 6 1.01 -0.39 14.79
N VAL A 7 0.58 -0.41 13.53
CA VAL A 7 1.45 -0.26 12.36
C VAL A 7 0.85 0.80 11.44
N GLU A 8 1.68 1.73 10.99
CA GLU A 8 1.31 2.70 9.96
C GLU A 8 1.76 2.17 8.60
N ILE A 9 0.90 2.30 7.58
CA ILE A 9 1.21 1.92 6.21
C ILE A 9 0.91 3.11 5.32
N PHE A 10 1.90 3.60 4.58
CA PHE A 10 1.75 4.66 3.60
C PHE A 10 1.87 4.04 2.21
N THR A 11 0.94 4.34 1.32
CA THR A 11 0.87 3.72 -0.01
C THR A 11 0.71 4.77 -1.09
N ASP A 12 1.43 4.57 -2.19
CA ASP A 12 1.29 5.37 -3.40
C ASP A 12 1.47 4.49 -4.64
N GLY A 13 0.84 4.87 -5.75
CA GLY A 13 0.89 4.18 -7.02
C GLY A 13 0.79 5.17 -8.18
N ALA A 14 1.67 5.03 -9.15
CA ALA A 14 1.73 5.92 -10.30
C ALA A 14 1.90 5.15 -11.60
N CYS A 15 1.32 5.66 -12.69
CA CYS A 15 1.44 5.07 -14.02
C CYS A 15 1.77 6.16 -15.05
N ARG A 16 2.76 5.90 -15.92
CA ARG A 16 3.10 6.78 -17.05
C ARG A 16 2.30 6.35 -18.27
N GLY A 17 1.18 7.04 -18.50
CA GLY A 17 0.12 6.55 -19.40
C GLY A 17 -0.91 5.73 -18.62
N ASN A 18 -2.12 5.58 -19.15
CA ASN A 18 -3.18 4.85 -18.45
C ASN A 18 -4.09 4.11 -19.46
N PRO A 19 -3.67 2.93 -19.98
CA PRO A 19 -2.58 2.09 -19.47
C PRO A 19 -1.16 2.50 -19.90
N GLY A 20 -0.15 1.99 -19.19
CA GLY A 20 1.27 2.19 -19.48
C GLY A 20 2.18 1.59 -18.40
N PRO A 21 3.51 1.84 -18.45
CA PRO A 21 4.42 1.42 -17.40
C PRO A 21 4.13 2.16 -16.09
N GLY A 22 3.98 1.41 -15.00
CA GLY A 22 3.65 1.94 -13.69
C GLY A 22 4.46 1.31 -12.57
N GLY A 23 4.48 2.00 -11.43
CA GLY A 23 5.13 1.54 -10.23
C GLY A 23 4.30 1.88 -9.00
N TRP A 24 4.56 1.17 -7.92
CA TRP A 24 3.89 1.35 -6.65
C TRP A 24 4.91 1.25 -5.51
N ALA A 25 4.59 1.88 -4.39
CA ALA A 25 5.40 1.81 -3.18
C ALA A 25 4.52 1.73 -1.93
N ALA A 26 5.00 0.99 -0.93
CA ALA A 26 4.40 0.93 0.39
C ALA A 26 5.47 1.04 1.48
N ILE A 27 5.25 1.93 2.44
CA ILE A 27 6.12 2.13 3.60
C ILE A 27 5.38 1.65 4.84
N LEU A 28 5.92 0.64 5.52
CA LEU A 28 5.42 0.16 6.80
C LEU A 28 6.28 0.73 7.91
N ARG A 29 5.64 1.41 8.88
CA ARG A 29 6.31 1.94 10.07
C ARG A 29 5.78 1.26 11.32
N TYR A 30 6.71 0.70 12.10
CA TYR A 30 6.45 0.10 13.40
C TYR A 30 7.48 0.57 14.40
N ARG A 31 7.05 1.39 15.38
CA ARG A 31 7.94 2.05 16.35
C ARG A 31 9.04 2.84 15.63
N THR A 32 10.30 2.45 15.80
CA THR A 32 11.48 3.07 15.19
C THR A 32 11.94 2.35 13.93
N THR A 33 11.22 1.31 13.49
CA THR A 33 11.57 0.52 12.31
C THR A 33 10.66 0.90 11.15
N GLU A 34 11.29 1.14 10.01
CA GLU A 34 10.62 1.36 8.74
C GLU A 34 11.02 0.26 7.76
N LYS A 35 10.05 -0.17 6.95
CA LYS A 35 10.28 -1.11 5.86
C LYS A 35 9.61 -0.57 4.61
N GLU A 36 10.40 -0.40 3.57
CA GLU A 36 9.93 -0.01 2.24
C GLU A 36 9.69 -1.24 1.37
N LEU A 37 8.64 -1.19 0.56
CA LEU A 37 8.27 -2.14 -0.46
C LEU A 37 7.99 -1.35 -1.75
N SER A 38 8.35 -1.92 -2.89
CA SER A 38 8.02 -1.34 -4.18
C SER A 38 7.88 -2.41 -5.25
N GLY A 39 7.21 -2.06 -6.33
CA GLY A 39 7.08 -2.90 -7.50
C GLY A 39 6.88 -2.08 -8.77
N PHE A 40 7.05 -2.77 -9.90
CA PHE A 40 6.94 -2.20 -11.23
C PHE A 40 6.17 -3.17 -12.13
N ASP A 41 5.32 -2.62 -12.99
CA ASP A 41 4.61 -3.37 -14.03
C ASP A 41 4.70 -2.58 -15.35
N PRO A 42 5.25 -3.17 -16.43
CA PRO A 42 5.40 -2.47 -17.70
C PRO A 42 4.08 -2.13 -18.40
N ASP A 43 2.96 -2.79 -18.04
CA ASP A 43 1.65 -2.54 -18.64
C ASP A 43 0.52 -2.61 -17.60
N THR A 44 0.24 -1.47 -16.97
CA THR A 44 -0.69 -1.35 -15.87
C THR A 44 -1.49 -0.03 -15.93
N THR A 45 -2.23 0.27 -14.86
CA THR A 45 -3.02 1.51 -14.70
C THR A 45 -2.70 2.14 -13.36
N ASN A 46 -3.03 3.42 -13.19
CA ASN A 46 -2.83 4.12 -11.91
C ASN A 46 -3.51 3.40 -10.75
N ASN A 47 -4.81 3.08 -10.90
CA ASN A 47 -5.61 2.44 -9.86
C ASN A 47 -5.08 1.04 -9.49
N ARG A 48 -4.55 0.28 -10.47
CA ARG A 48 -3.91 -1.02 -10.20
C ARG A 48 -2.65 -0.87 -9.35
N MET A 49 -1.86 0.18 -9.58
CA MET A 49 -0.66 0.46 -8.79
C MET A 49 -1.01 0.90 -7.36
N GLU A 50 -2.00 1.79 -7.21
CA GLU A 50 -2.47 2.22 -5.89
C GLU A 50 -3.00 1.04 -5.05
N MET A 51 -3.78 0.14 -5.67
CA MET A 51 -4.24 -1.09 -5.02
C MET A 51 -3.08 -2.04 -4.69
N ALA A 52 -2.13 -2.23 -5.60
CA ALA A 52 -1.00 -3.12 -5.39
C ALA A 52 -0.15 -2.69 -4.20
N ALA A 53 0.07 -1.38 -4.00
CA ALA A 53 0.75 -0.86 -2.81
C ALA A 53 0.04 -1.24 -1.51
N ALA A 54 -1.27 -1.03 -1.43
CA ALA A 54 -2.04 -1.36 -0.23
C ALA A 54 -2.06 -2.86 0.06
N ILE A 55 -2.25 -3.70 -0.96
CA ILE A 55 -2.22 -5.15 -0.83
C ILE A 55 -0.85 -5.60 -0.32
N ALA A 56 0.24 -5.18 -0.98
CA ALA A 56 1.59 -5.56 -0.59
C ALA A 56 1.95 -5.09 0.84
N GLY A 57 1.50 -3.89 1.23
CA GLY A 57 1.65 -3.38 2.59
C GLY A 57 0.98 -4.26 3.63
N LEU A 58 -0.27 -4.68 3.39
CA LEU A 58 -1.03 -5.54 4.30
C LEU A 58 -0.48 -6.98 4.33
N GLU A 59 -0.11 -7.55 3.18
CA GLU A 59 0.45 -8.91 3.09
C GLU A 59 1.82 -9.05 3.78
N ALA A 60 2.57 -7.95 3.90
CA ALA A 60 3.85 -7.95 4.59
C ALA A 60 3.73 -8.07 6.12
N LEU A 61 2.53 -7.93 6.69
CA LEU A 61 2.28 -8.11 8.12
C LEU A 61 2.36 -9.59 8.49
N LYS A 62 3.25 -9.93 9.42
CA LYS A 62 3.49 -11.32 9.85
C LYS A 62 2.47 -11.87 10.85
N ARG A 63 1.55 -11.03 11.34
CA ARG A 63 0.56 -11.32 12.37
C ARG A 63 -0.55 -10.27 12.35
N PRO A 64 -1.71 -10.52 12.98
CA PRO A 64 -2.73 -9.50 13.15
C PRO A 64 -2.18 -8.25 13.86
N CYS A 65 -2.46 -7.09 13.27
CA CYS A 65 -2.04 -5.77 13.76
C CYS A 65 -3.22 -4.80 13.69
N ARG A 66 -3.16 -3.72 14.48
CA ARG A 66 -4.03 -2.56 14.31
C ARG A 66 -3.36 -1.63 13.29
N VAL A 67 -3.94 -1.51 12.10
CA VAL A 67 -3.31 -0.80 10.98
C VAL A 67 -3.93 0.58 10.79
N ARG A 68 -3.08 1.60 10.61
CA ARG A 68 -3.47 2.89 10.03
C ARG A 68 -2.91 2.94 8.61
N LEU A 69 -3.77 2.86 7.61
CA LEU A 69 -3.38 2.93 6.20
C LEU A 69 -3.65 4.34 5.66
N TYR A 70 -2.62 4.94 5.08
CA TYR A 70 -2.63 6.27 4.49
C TYR A 70 -2.46 6.14 2.97
N SER A 71 -3.45 6.62 2.24
CA SER A 71 -3.45 6.71 0.78
C SER A 71 -4.23 7.95 0.36
N ASP A 72 -3.83 8.58 -0.72
CA ASP A 72 -4.57 9.65 -1.40
C ASP A 72 -5.43 9.12 -2.56
N SER A 73 -5.36 7.82 -2.86
CA SER A 73 -6.19 7.17 -3.87
C SER A 73 -7.67 7.24 -3.52
N GLN A 74 -8.43 8.01 -4.31
CA GLN A 74 -9.89 8.01 -4.22
C GLN A 74 -10.46 6.64 -4.59
N TYR A 75 -9.89 5.97 -5.59
CA TYR A 75 -10.34 4.67 -6.04
C TYR A 75 -10.25 3.62 -4.92
N LEU A 76 -9.12 3.58 -4.21
CA LEU A 76 -8.93 2.68 -3.07
C LEU A 76 -9.89 3.01 -1.93
N ARG A 77 -10.02 4.30 -1.58
CA ARG A 77 -10.93 4.73 -0.51
C ARG A 77 -12.37 4.34 -0.81
N ASP A 78 -12.83 4.58 -2.04
CA ASP A 78 -14.22 4.34 -2.43
C ASP A 78 -14.52 2.83 -2.50
N GLY A 79 -13.54 1.99 -2.87
CA GLY A 79 -13.69 0.53 -2.93
C GLY A 79 -13.72 -0.20 -1.59
N ILE A 80 -13.43 0.46 -0.47
CA ILE A 80 -13.45 -0.14 0.88
C ILE A 80 -14.85 -0.05 1.54
N THR A 81 -15.71 0.83 1.02
CA THR A 81 -17.04 1.18 1.57
C THR A 81 -18.11 0.14 1.26
#